data_AF-A0A258W3Z4-F1
#
_entry.id   AF-A0A258W3Z4-F1
#
_cell.length_a   1.000
_cell.length_b   1.000
_cell.length_c   1.000
_cell.angle_alpha   90.00
_cell.angle_beta   90.00
_cell.angle_gamma   90.00
#
_symmetry.space_group_name_H-M   'P 1'
#
loop_
_entity.id
_entity.type
_entity.pdbx_description
1 polymer ?
#
loop_
_entity_poly.entity_id
_entity_poly.type
_entity_poly.pdbx_seq_one_letter_code
_entity_poly.pdbx_strand_id
1 'polypeptide(L)'
;MESPEASEMRDLNKLWNQQDPIISLDLHVTDGAHFQPEVGIITTPTDSQGSGPMHSAGKVYETQLMEKMKARGRLALPFYPSFENDDKPTSGFSRGVPPPRFANGYWFVRNRIGVLVESHSWKDYATRVKVHYDTVISTLEIVQQKGAEWTKHAHELDKVSIAGKKIDVSFKHTPKSTMIDFGGYKYTITKSKISGGDVIRYQTDKPETWKVPFYEELQPTVSVTAAEQGYFIPASEMDALKSKFDVHGVKYQEWKKLLPEKVKVFRATKAQHAASSFEGRQTLTVDGEWKEEKTELPKNLFFVPIDQRNAMMVVHLLEPLAPDSLLYWGFFNRFFEQKEYMEDYVAEDVAKQMLESDQQIAADFQEKLKDEAFAKDANKRFRFFYQKHSSWDDHYNRYPIFKR
;
A
#
# COMPACT_ATOMS: atom_id res chain seq x y z
N MET A 1 -3.94 12.20 -12.17
CA MET A 1 -4.38 11.60 -10.90
C MET A 1 -4.40 12.75 -9.89
N GLU A 2 -5.52 13.00 -9.21
CA GLU A 2 -5.54 14.02 -8.16
C GLU A 2 -4.80 13.48 -6.94
N SER A 3 -3.90 14.27 -6.36
CA SER A 3 -3.18 13.90 -5.15
C SER A 3 -4.17 13.49 -4.05
N PRO A 4 -3.88 12.46 -3.23
CA PRO A 4 -4.71 12.12 -2.06
C PRO A 4 -4.92 13.27 -1.08
N GLU A 5 -4.09 14.31 -1.14
CA GLU A 5 -4.18 15.51 -0.29
C GLU A 5 -4.88 16.71 -0.97
N ALA A 6 -5.32 16.58 -2.22
CA ALA A 6 -6.08 17.61 -2.93
C ALA A 6 -7.33 18.02 -2.13
N SER A 7 -7.74 19.28 -2.25
CA SER A 7 -8.96 19.80 -1.60
C SER A 7 -10.19 18.97 -1.93
N GLU A 8 -10.32 18.64 -3.21
CA GLU A 8 -11.36 17.87 -3.85
C GLU A 8 -11.47 16.49 -3.18
N MET A 9 -10.34 15.77 -3.05
CA MET A 9 -10.29 14.48 -2.39
C MET A 9 -10.60 14.56 -0.89
N ARG A 10 -10.21 15.64 -0.20
CA ARG A 10 -10.55 15.84 1.22
C ARG A 10 -12.05 16.05 1.43
N ASP A 11 -12.69 16.84 0.56
CA ASP A 11 -14.13 17.09 0.65
C ASP A 11 -14.95 15.87 0.20
N LEU A 12 -14.48 15.15 -0.81
CA LEU A 12 -15.06 13.88 -1.23
C LEU A 12 -15.01 12.84 -0.12
N ASN A 13 -13.87 12.71 0.58
CA ASN A 13 -13.74 11.84 1.75
C ASN A 13 -14.70 12.21 2.89
N LYS A 14 -14.94 13.50 3.14
CA LYS A 14 -15.95 13.94 4.13
C LYS A 14 -17.35 13.50 3.71
N LEU A 15 -17.71 13.69 2.44
CA LEU A 15 -19.00 13.22 1.90
C LEU A 15 -19.13 11.71 2.04
N TRP A 16 -18.09 10.96 1.68
CA TRP A 16 -18.05 9.51 1.81
C TRP A 16 -18.20 9.01 3.25
N ASN A 17 -17.61 9.70 4.23
CA ASN A 17 -17.82 9.38 5.64
C ASN A 17 -19.26 9.61 6.11
N GLN A 18 -19.97 10.57 5.50
CA GLN A 18 -21.36 10.86 5.82
C GLN A 18 -22.33 9.88 5.15
N GLN A 19 -22.08 9.55 3.88
CA GLN A 19 -22.96 8.70 3.08
C GLN A 19 -22.75 7.21 3.32
N ASP A 20 -21.51 6.80 3.58
CA ASP A 20 -21.12 5.41 3.81
C ASP A 20 -21.67 4.40 2.77
N PRO A 21 -21.35 4.59 1.47
CA PRO A 21 -21.87 3.73 0.42
C PRO A 21 -21.38 2.29 0.57
N ILE A 22 -22.25 1.32 0.26
CA ILE A 22 -21.88 -0.10 0.23
C ILE A 22 -20.95 -0.43 -0.95
N ILE A 23 -21.06 0.32 -2.04
CA ILE A 23 -20.28 0.15 -3.25
C ILE A 23 -19.88 1.50 -3.86
N SER A 24 -18.67 1.58 -4.38
CA SER A 24 -18.16 2.74 -5.12
C SER A 24 -17.69 2.33 -6.51
N LEU A 25 -18.02 3.15 -7.50
CA LEU A 25 -17.57 3.02 -8.88
C LEU A 25 -16.62 4.18 -9.19
N ASP A 26 -15.36 3.85 -9.48
CA ASP A 26 -14.35 4.80 -9.92
C ASP A 26 -14.13 4.65 -11.43
N LEU A 27 -14.56 5.64 -12.21
CA LEU A 27 -14.65 5.56 -13.67
C LEU A 27 -13.47 6.27 -14.33
N HIS A 28 -12.62 5.51 -15.01
CA HIS A 28 -11.39 5.97 -15.64
C HIS A 28 -11.27 5.55 -17.10
N VAL A 29 -10.30 6.17 -17.76
CA VAL A 29 -9.84 5.76 -19.09
C VAL A 29 -8.36 5.46 -18.96
N THR A 30 -7.95 4.25 -19.34
CA THR A 30 -6.55 3.84 -19.35
C THR A 30 -5.93 4.00 -20.74
N ASP A 31 -4.65 4.36 -20.77
CA ASP A 31 -3.88 4.48 -22.00
C ASP A 31 -3.52 3.13 -22.61
N GLY A 32 -3.28 2.09 -21.78
CA GLY A 32 -3.18 0.65 -22.07
C GLY A 32 -2.56 0.14 -23.40
N ALA A 33 -2.46 -1.17 -23.52
CA ALA A 33 -2.08 -1.81 -24.78
C ALA A 33 -3.32 -2.07 -25.66
N HIS A 34 -3.21 -1.92 -26.98
CA HIS A 34 -4.38 -1.98 -27.86
C HIS A 34 -4.97 -3.39 -27.95
N PHE A 35 -6.11 -3.61 -27.30
CA PHE A 35 -6.84 -4.88 -27.27
C PHE A 35 -8.27 -4.80 -27.81
N GLN A 36 -8.88 -5.97 -28.03
CA GLN A 36 -10.29 -6.04 -28.41
C GLN A 36 -11.24 -5.64 -27.26
N PRO A 37 -11.06 -6.10 -25.99
CA PRO A 37 -11.89 -5.67 -24.87
C PRO A 37 -12.03 -4.16 -24.74
N GLU A 38 -13.21 -3.73 -24.32
CA GLU A 38 -13.59 -2.32 -24.21
C GLU A 38 -13.25 -1.73 -22.84
N VAL A 39 -13.27 -2.57 -21.80
CA VAL A 39 -13.11 -2.17 -20.40
C VAL A 39 -12.56 -3.28 -19.52
N GLY A 40 -11.63 -2.94 -18.64
CA GLY A 40 -11.29 -3.74 -17.46
C GLY A 40 -12.08 -3.25 -16.25
N ILE A 41 -12.77 -4.15 -15.55
CA ILE A 41 -13.54 -3.82 -14.35
C ILE A 41 -13.00 -4.64 -13.18
N ILE A 42 -12.35 -3.94 -12.24
CA ILE A 42 -11.66 -4.56 -11.11
C ILE A 42 -12.50 -4.36 -9.87
N THR A 43 -13.07 -5.46 -9.37
CA THR A 43 -13.82 -5.49 -8.12
C THR A 43 -12.88 -5.87 -6.97
N THR A 44 -13.02 -5.21 -5.82
CA THR A 44 -12.28 -5.53 -4.59
C THR A 44 -13.18 -5.25 -3.38
N PRO A 45 -13.31 -6.16 -2.40
CA PRO A 45 -12.70 -7.49 -2.33
C PRO A 45 -13.35 -8.55 -3.22
N THR A 46 -12.62 -9.60 -3.62
CA THR A 46 -13.13 -10.85 -4.22
C THR A 46 -12.48 -12.07 -3.55
N ASP A 47 -13.01 -13.28 -3.76
CA ASP A 47 -12.47 -14.51 -3.14
C ASP A 47 -10.98 -14.80 -3.48
N SER A 48 -10.44 -14.22 -4.56
CA SER A 48 -9.00 -14.29 -4.87
C SER A 48 -8.12 -13.47 -3.91
N GLN A 49 -8.71 -12.55 -3.15
CA GLN A 49 -8.03 -11.60 -2.26
C GLN A 49 -8.22 -11.95 -0.77
N GLY A 50 -9.02 -12.98 -0.46
CA GLY A 50 -9.31 -13.39 0.91
C GLY A 50 -10.62 -14.14 1.02
N SER A 51 -11.15 -14.23 2.24
CA SER A 51 -12.41 -14.93 2.52
C SER A 51 -13.31 -14.12 3.45
N GLY A 52 -14.59 -14.49 3.50
CA GLY A 52 -15.59 -13.84 4.34
C GLY A 52 -16.66 -13.12 3.53
N PRO A 53 -17.67 -12.56 4.22
CA PRO A 53 -18.92 -12.17 3.58
C PRO A 53 -18.76 -11.08 2.53
N MET A 54 -17.81 -10.15 2.71
CA MET A 54 -17.54 -9.11 1.70
C MET A 54 -16.74 -9.62 0.50
N HIS A 55 -15.83 -10.59 0.67
CA HIS A 55 -15.12 -11.22 -0.44
C HIS A 55 -16.10 -11.99 -1.35
N SER A 56 -17.01 -12.75 -0.73
CA SER A 56 -18.07 -13.45 -1.46
C SER A 56 -19.08 -12.49 -2.10
N ALA A 57 -19.44 -11.38 -1.42
CA ALA A 57 -20.29 -10.34 -1.99
C ALA A 57 -19.67 -9.72 -3.24
N GLY A 58 -18.38 -9.36 -3.19
CA GLY A 58 -17.69 -8.82 -4.36
C GLY A 58 -17.51 -9.85 -5.47
N LYS A 59 -17.33 -11.15 -5.16
CA LYS A 59 -17.33 -12.19 -6.19
C LYS A 59 -18.68 -12.31 -6.89
N VAL A 60 -19.78 -12.30 -6.13
CA VAL A 60 -21.14 -12.31 -6.68
C VAL A 60 -21.39 -11.07 -7.55
N TYR A 61 -20.97 -9.89 -7.08
CA TYR A 61 -21.06 -8.65 -7.85
C TYR A 61 -20.28 -8.75 -9.18
N GLU A 62 -19.01 -9.17 -9.14
CA GLU A 62 -18.16 -9.32 -10.32
C GLU A 62 -18.82 -10.26 -11.35
N THR A 63 -19.27 -11.43 -10.92
CA THR A 63 -19.92 -12.41 -11.79
C THR A 63 -21.19 -11.84 -12.44
N GLN A 64 -22.09 -11.27 -11.66
CA GLN A 64 -23.33 -10.69 -12.20
C GLN A 64 -23.07 -9.50 -13.11
N LEU A 65 -22.07 -8.68 -12.81
CA LEU A 65 -21.69 -7.55 -13.65
C LEU A 65 -21.16 -8.04 -14.99
N MET A 66 -20.27 -9.04 -15.01
CA MET A 66 -19.75 -9.61 -16.26
C MET A 66 -20.87 -10.21 -17.12
N GLU A 67 -21.83 -10.92 -16.51
CA GLU A 67 -23.00 -11.45 -17.21
C GLU A 67 -23.87 -10.34 -17.81
N LYS A 68 -24.14 -9.27 -17.04
CA LYS A 68 -24.91 -8.11 -17.49
C LYS A 68 -24.22 -7.32 -18.60
N MET A 69 -22.90 -7.14 -18.50
CA MET A 69 -22.11 -6.47 -19.53
C MET A 69 -22.12 -7.28 -20.83
N LYS A 70 -21.94 -8.61 -20.74
CA LYS A 70 -22.06 -9.51 -21.90
C LYS A 70 -23.46 -9.46 -22.53
N ALA A 71 -24.52 -9.48 -21.72
CA ALA A 71 -25.91 -9.38 -22.20
C ALA A 71 -26.20 -8.04 -22.91
N ARG A 72 -25.50 -6.98 -22.54
CA ARG A 72 -25.52 -5.66 -23.21
C ARG A 72 -24.58 -5.57 -24.42
N GLY A 73 -23.94 -6.68 -24.81
CA GLY A 73 -23.03 -6.74 -25.95
C GLY A 73 -21.66 -6.09 -25.70
N ARG A 74 -21.24 -5.94 -24.44
CA ARG A 74 -19.95 -5.36 -24.07
C ARG A 74 -18.86 -6.42 -23.93
N LEU A 75 -17.66 -6.06 -24.36
CA LEU A 75 -16.45 -6.88 -24.16
C LEU A 75 -15.72 -6.42 -22.89
N ALA A 76 -16.23 -6.82 -21.73
CA ALA A 76 -15.65 -6.48 -20.42
C ALA A 76 -14.74 -7.59 -19.88
N LEU A 77 -13.72 -7.20 -19.10
CA LEU A 77 -12.83 -8.10 -18.36
C LEU A 77 -12.99 -7.90 -16.85
N PRO A 78 -12.90 -8.96 -16.02
CA PRO A 78 -12.95 -8.85 -14.56
C PRO A 78 -11.58 -8.53 -13.91
N PHE A 79 -10.61 -8.05 -14.70
CA PHE A 79 -9.25 -7.72 -14.25
C PHE A 79 -8.70 -6.56 -15.06
N TYR A 80 -7.62 -5.95 -14.56
CA TYR A 80 -6.92 -4.89 -15.28
C TYR A 80 -5.94 -5.51 -16.29
N PRO A 81 -6.05 -5.24 -17.61
CA PRO A 81 -5.26 -5.92 -18.62
C PRO A 81 -3.86 -5.29 -18.80
N SER A 82 -3.09 -5.15 -17.71
CA SER A 82 -1.68 -4.77 -17.78
C SER A 82 -0.81 -6.00 -17.95
N PHE A 83 0.14 -5.97 -18.87
CA PHE A 83 1.06 -7.07 -19.06
C PHE A 83 1.95 -7.28 -17.83
N GLU A 84 2.30 -8.54 -17.53
CA GLU A 84 3.34 -8.85 -16.55
C GLU A 84 4.74 -8.35 -16.97
N ASN A 85 4.93 -8.20 -18.27
CA ASN A 85 6.09 -7.56 -18.88
C ASN A 85 5.62 -6.73 -20.08
N ASP A 86 5.77 -5.41 -19.98
CA ASP A 86 5.30 -4.43 -20.97
C ASP A 86 5.87 -4.65 -22.38
N ASP A 87 7.05 -5.27 -22.49
CA ASP A 87 7.71 -5.58 -23.77
C ASP A 87 7.25 -6.93 -24.36
N LYS A 88 6.47 -7.71 -23.63
CA LYS A 88 6.07 -9.07 -24.02
C LYS A 88 4.57 -9.29 -23.82
N PRO A 89 3.73 -9.09 -24.86
CA PRO A 89 2.29 -9.35 -24.77
C PRO A 89 1.90 -10.78 -24.37
N THR A 90 2.78 -11.76 -24.62
CA THR A 90 2.58 -13.15 -24.20
C THR A 90 2.90 -13.42 -22.74
N SER A 91 3.36 -12.42 -21.98
CA SER A 91 3.61 -12.53 -20.54
C SER A 91 2.33 -12.70 -19.72
N GLY A 92 1.18 -12.33 -20.29
CA GLY A 92 -0.12 -12.48 -19.65
C GLY A 92 -0.44 -11.36 -18.66
N PHE A 93 -1.34 -11.64 -17.73
CA PHE A 93 -1.90 -10.67 -16.80
C PHE A 93 -2.01 -11.26 -15.39
N SER A 94 -2.11 -10.43 -14.37
CA SER A 94 -2.34 -10.87 -12.98
C SER A 94 -3.50 -10.14 -12.31
N ARG A 95 -4.02 -10.76 -11.25
CA ARG A 95 -4.77 -10.02 -10.23
C ARG A 95 -3.80 -9.36 -9.25
N GLY A 96 -4.28 -8.30 -8.61
CA GLY A 96 -3.60 -7.65 -7.50
C GLY A 96 -4.58 -7.20 -6.42
N VAL A 97 -4.02 -6.73 -5.30
CA VAL A 97 -4.77 -5.95 -4.30
C VAL A 97 -4.27 -4.51 -4.42
N PRO A 98 -5.13 -3.56 -4.84
CA PRO A 98 -4.74 -2.17 -4.95
C PRO A 98 -4.45 -1.61 -3.54
N PRO A 99 -3.34 -0.87 -3.36
CA PRO A 99 -3.09 -0.20 -2.10
C PRO A 99 -4.15 0.91 -1.85
N PRO A 100 -4.45 1.28 -0.58
CA PRO A 100 -5.59 2.15 -0.24
C PRO A 100 -5.56 3.57 -0.79
N ARG A 101 -4.46 4.02 -1.42
CA ARG A 101 -4.45 5.25 -2.22
C ARG A 101 -5.38 5.22 -3.42
N PHE A 102 -5.71 4.04 -3.96
CA PHE A 102 -6.70 3.90 -5.02
C PHE A 102 -8.09 3.71 -4.44
N ALA A 103 -9.14 4.26 -5.08
CA ALA A 103 -10.50 4.24 -4.54
C ALA A 103 -11.01 2.82 -4.27
N ASN A 104 -10.73 1.86 -5.15
CA ASN A 104 -11.15 0.48 -4.92
C ASN A 104 -10.42 -0.19 -3.74
N GLY A 105 -9.13 0.11 -3.52
CA GLY A 105 -8.39 -0.30 -2.32
C GLY A 105 -8.87 0.41 -1.05
N TYR A 106 -9.19 1.71 -1.15
CA TYR A 106 -9.72 2.52 -0.06
C TYR A 106 -11.03 1.95 0.50
N TRP A 107 -11.95 1.57 -0.39
CA TRP A 107 -13.23 0.98 0.02
C TRP A 107 -13.07 -0.44 0.57
N PHE A 108 -12.13 -1.21 0.01
CA PHE A 108 -11.81 -2.54 0.54
C PHE A 108 -11.38 -2.48 2.02
N VAL A 109 -10.45 -1.59 2.37
CA VAL A 109 -10.01 -1.44 3.77
C VAL A 109 -11.09 -0.89 4.71
N ARG A 110 -12.26 -0.51 4.19
CA ARG A 110 -13.44 -0.07 4.93
C ARG A 110 -14.58 -1.09 4.91
N ASN A 111 -14.30 -2.34 4.56
CA ASN A 111 -15.30 -3.41 4.41
C ASN A 111 -16.40 -3.08 3.40
N ARG A 112 -16.12 -2.26 2.38
CA ARG A 112 -17.04 -1.91 1.29
C ARG A 112 -16.53 -2.48 -0.03
N ILE A 113 -17.39 -2.50 -1.05
CA ILE A 113 -17.02 -2.93 -2.39
C ILE A 113 -16.47 -1.73 -3.16
N GLY A 114 -15.22 -1.80 -3.56
CA GLY A 114 -14.57 -0.86 -4.45
C GLY A 114 -14.50 -1.41 -5.88
N VAL A 115 -14.90 -0.61 -6.86
CA VAL A 115 -14.88 -1.00 -8.28
C VAL A 115 -14.13 0.04 -9.08
N LEU A 116 -13.04 -0.38 -9.74
CA LEU A 116 -12.32 0.42 -10.71
C LEU A 116 -12.78 0.02 -12.11
N VAL A 117 -13.22 0.99 -12.91
CA VAL A 117 -13.71 0.79 -14.28
C VAL A 117 -12.78 1.52 -15.23
N GLU A 118 -12.02 0.76 -16.02
CA GLU A 118 -10.95 1.28 -16.87
C GLU A 118 -11.31 1.04 -18.33
N SER A 119 -11.98 2.01 -18.94
CA SER A 119 -12.26 1.95 -20.38
C SER A 119 -11.00 2.27 -21.18
N HIS A 120 -10.89 1.78 -22.40
CA HIS A 120 -9.64 1.93 -23.14
C HIS A 120 -9.62 3.19 -24.02
N SER A 121 -8.55 4.00 -23.92
CA SER A 121 -8.30 5.19 -24.75
C SER A 121 -8.32 4.93 -26.26
N TRP A 122 -8.00 3.71 -26.72
CA TRP A 122 -8.09 3.30 -28.13
C TRP A 122 -9.52 3.17 -28.65
N LYS A 123 -10.53 3.11 -27.77
CA LYS A 123 -11.94 3.11 -28.18
C LYS A 123 -12.41 4.54 -28.40
N ASP A 124 -13.28 4.72 -29.39
CA ASP A 124 -13.91 6.01 -29.63
C ASP A 124 -14.70 6.48 -28.39
N TYR A 125 -14.88 7.80 -28.28
CA TYR A 125 -15.51 8.41 -27.11
C TYR A 125 -16.94 7.89 -26.87
N ALA A 126 -17.73 7.66 -27.93
CA ALA A 126 -19.10 7.18 -27.78
C ALA A 126 -19.14 5.75 -27.22
N THR A 127 -18.20 4.90 -27.64
CA THR A 127 -18.00 3.55 -27.09
C THR A 127 -17.65 3.62 -25.61
N ARG A 128 -16.67 4.45 -25.22
CA ARG A 128 -16.30 4.64 -23.80
C ARG A 128 -17.46 5.10 -22.94
N VAL A 129 -18.21 6.11 -23.38
CA VAL A 129 -19.40 6.62 -22.67
C VAL A 129 -20.44 5.51 -22.48
N LYS A 130 -20.74 4.75 -23.54
CA LYS A 130 -21.73 3.67 -23.48
C LYS A 130 -21.30 2.55 -22.52
N VAL A 131 -20.03 2.18 -22.53
CA VAL A 131 -19.50 1.13 -21.64
C VAL A 131 -19.56 1.57 -20.17
N HIS A 132 -19.21 2.81 -19.86
CA HIS A 132 -19.37 3.36 -18.52
C HIS A 132 -20.84 3.43 -18.10
N TYR A 133 -21.73 3.90 -18.98
CA TYR A 133 -23.17 3.93 -18.74
C TYR A 133 -23.72 2.54 -18.43
N ASP A 134 -23.40 1.54 -19.25
CA ASP A 134 -23.86 0.17 -19.07
C ASP A 134 -23.31 -0.46 -17.78
N THR A 135 -22.08 -0.10 -17.39
CA THR A 135 -21.49 -0.52 -16.12
C THR A 135 -22.27 0.06 -14.93
N VAL A 136 -22.56 1.36 -14.96
CA VAL A 136 -23.32 2.04 -13.90
C VAL A 136 -24.74 1.48 -13.78
N ILE A 137 -25.47 1.36 -14.88
CA ILE A 137 -26.84 0.81 -14.86
C ILE A 137 -26.84 -0.64 -14.38
N SER A 138 -25.91 -1.47 -14.86
CA SER A 138 -25.79 -2.86 -14.41
C SER A 138 -25.50 -2.95 -12.90
N THR A 139 -24.67 -2.04 -12.38
CA THR A 139 -24.37 -1.96 -10.96
C THR A 139 -25.60 -1.59 -10.15
N LEU A 140 -26.36 -0.57 -10.57
CA LEU A 140 -27.58 -0.15 -9.88
C LEU A 140 -28.62 -1.28 -9.82
N GLU A 141 -28.78 -2.05 -10.91
CA GLU A 141 -29.65 -3.23 -10.92
C GLU A 141 -29.21 -4.31 -9.92
N ILE A 142 -27.91 -4.57 -9.80
CA ILE A 142 -27.37 -5.54 -8.84
C ILE A 142 -27.57 -5.04 -7.40
N VAL A 143 -27.25 -3.76 -7.15
CA VAL A 143 -27.36 -3.13 -5.82
C VAL A 143 -28.81 -3.04 -5.36
N GLN A 144 -29.76 -2.83 -6.27
CA GLN A 144 -31.19 -2.88 -5.93
C GLN A 144 -31.58 -4.23 -5.31
N GLN A 145 -30.97 -5.32 -5.77
CA GLN A 145 -31.28 -6.68 -5.31
C GLN A 145 -30.47 -7.10 -4.08
N LYS A 146 -29.20 -6.67 -4.00
CA LYS A 146 -28.23 -7.18 -3.03
C LYS A 146 -27.69 -6.16 -2.03
N GLY A 147 -27.90 -4.87 -2.27
CA GLY A 147 -27.29 -3.79 -1.49
C GLY A 147 -27.62 -3.84 0.00
N ALA A 148 -28.87 -4.16 0.36
CA ALA A 148 -29.28 -4.28 1.77
C ALA A 148 -28.55 -5.42 2.51
N GLU A 149 -28.41 -6.58 1.85
CA GLU A 149 -27.67 -7.74 2.36
C GLU A 149 -26.20 -7.38 2.59
N TRP A 150 -25.55 -6.79 1.59
CA TRP A 150 -24.14 -6.41 1.68
C TRP A 150 -23.89 -5.30 2.69
N THR A 151 -24.80 -4.33 2.82
CA THR A 151 -24.72 -3.28 3.84
C THR A 151 -24.75 -3.87 5.24
N LYS A 152 -25.59 -4.89 5.48
CA LYS A 152 -25.62 -5.62 6.75
C LYS A 152 -24.29 -6.32 7.02
N HIS A 153 -23.76 -7.07 6.05
CA HIS A 153 -22.45 -7.74 6.19
C HIS A 153 -21.33 -6.76 6.53
N ALA A 154 -21.27 -5.63 5.81
CA ALA A 154 -20.28 -4.59 6.01
C ALA A 154 -20.36 -3.99 7.44
N HIS A 155 -21.57 -3.67 7.92
CA HIS A 155 -21.77 -3.15 9.28
C HIS A 155 -21.50 -4.18 10.39
N GLU A 156 -21.64 -5.47 10.11
CA GLU A 156 -21.26 -6.53 11.05
C GLU A 156 -19.73 -6.63 11.14
N LEU A 157 -19.02 -6.59 10.01
CA LEU A 157 -17.56 -6.55 9.97
C LEU A 157 -16.98 -5.29 10.62
N ASP A 158 -17.66 -4.14 10.47
CA ASP A 158 -17.26 -2.87 11.11
C ASP A 158 -17.26 -2.94 12.65
N LYS A 159 -17.88 -3.95 13.25
CA LYS A 159 -17.90 -4.21 14.70
C LYS A 159 -16.88 -5.25 15.14
N VAL A 160 -16.27 -5.99 14.20
CA VAL A 160 -15.30 -7.04 14.51
C VAL A 160 -13.96 -6.41 14.84
N SER A 161 -13.52 -6.59 16.09
CA SER A 161 -12.19 -6.12 16.50
C SER A 161 -11.08 -6.88 15.76
N ILE A 162 -10.07 -6.12 15.32
CA ILE A 162 -8.82 -6.65 14.74
C ILE A 162 -7.65 -6.58 15.73
N ALA A 163 -7.90 -6.18 16.98
CA ALA A 163 -6.86 -5.99 17.99
C ALA A 163 -5.94 -7.22 18.11
N GLY A 164 -4.62 -7.01 18.04
CA GLY A 164 -3.61 -8.06 18.15
C GLY A 164 -3.59 -9.10 17.02
N LYS A 165 -4.45 -8.98 15.99
CA LYS A 165 -4.50 -9.94 14.88
C LYS A 165 -3.41 -9.65 13.87
N LYS A 166 -2.92 -10.71 13.20
CA LYS A 166 -2.10 -10.58 11.99
C LYS A 166 -2.98 -10.11 10.82
N ILE A 167 -2.54 -9.07 10.15
CA ILE A 167 -3.20 -8.42 9.01
C ILE A 167 -2.23 -8.41 7.83
N ASP A 168 -2.67 -8.94 6.70
CA ASP A 168 -1.94 -8.87 5.44
C ASP A 168 -2.27 -7.52 4.77
N VAL A 169 -1.25 -6.69 4.56
CA VAL A 169 -1.40 -5.30 4.08
C VAL A 169 -0.85 -5.09 2.67
N SER A 170 -0.17 -6.10 2.11
CA SER A 170 0.34 -6.09 0.74
C SER A 170 0.40 -7.52 0.20
N PHE A 171 0.16 -7.66 -1.11
CA PHE A 171 0.02 -8.94 -1.79
C PHE A 171 0.76 -8.93 -3.12
N LYS A 172 1.13 -10.13 -3.60
CA LYS A 172 1.57 -10.38 -4.97
C LYS A 172 0.92 -11.66 -5.48
N HIS A 173 0.84 -11.83 -6.79
CA HIS A 173 0.43 -13.12 -7.35
C HIS A 173 1.51 -14.19 -7.15
N THR A 174 1.09 -15.45 -7.06
CA THR A 174 1.99 -16.61 -7.09
C THR A 174 2.41 -16.91 -8.55
N PRO A 175 3.42 -17.78 -8.78
CA PRO A 175 3.76 -18.23 -10.12
C PRO A 175 2.68 -19.11 -10.79
N LYS A 176 1.66 -19.55 -10.07
CA LYS A 176 0.60 -20.40 -10.60
C LYS A 176 -0.31 -19.59 -11.52
N SER A 177 -0.54 -20.11 -12.73
CA SER A 177 -1.38 -19.47 -13.73
C SER A 177 -2.34 -20.45 -14.38
N THR A 178 -3.40 -19.90 -14.98
CA THR A 178 -4.28 -20.60 -15.92
C THR A 178 -4.17 -19.92 -17.27
N MET A 179 -4.10 -20.70 -18.36
CA MET A 179 -4.11 -20.12 -19.71
C MET A 179 -5.52 -19.61 -20.05
N ILE A 180 -5.61 -18.36 -20.49
CA ILE A 180 -6.86 -17.74 -20.95
C ILE A 180 -6.77 -17.43 -22.45
N ASP A 181 -7.93 -17.47 -23.11
CA ASP A 181 -8.12 -16.95 -24.45
C ASP A 181 -8.44 -15.46 -24.35
N PHE A 182 -7.49 -14.62 -24.75
CA PHE A 182 -7.58 -13.16 -24.66
C PHE A 182 -7.73 -12.52 -26.05
N GLY A 183 -8.69 -11.61 -26.20
CA GLY A 183 -8.94 -10.91 -27.48
C GLY A 183 -7.91 -9.81 -27.74
N GLY A 184 -6.88 -10.11 -28.52
CA GLY A 184 -5.85 -9.16 -28.94
C GLY A 184 -5.87 -8.86 -30.43
N TYR A 185 -4.79 -8.31 -30.94
CA TYR A 185 -4.56 -8.09 -32.38
C TYR A 185 -3.23 -8.69 -32.78
N LYS A 186 -3.08 -9.09 -34.04
CA LYS A 186 -1.76 -9.49 -34.54
C LYS A 186 -0.76 -8.36 -34.30
N TYR A 187 0.43 -8.65 -33.77
CA TYR A 187 1.43 -7.62 -33.48
C TYR A 187 2.83 -8.03 -33.94
N THR A 188 3.72 -7.05 -34.06
CA THR A 188 5.16 -7.25 -34.25
C THR A 188 5.95 -6.44 -33.22
N ILE A 189 7.13 -6.93 -32.86
CA ILE A 189 8.11 -6.18 -32.07
C ILE A 189 9.23 -5.77 -33.00
N THR A 190 9.61 -4.49 -32.96
CA THR A 190 10.63 -3.94 -33.85
C THR A 190 11.52 -2.94 -33.11
N LYS A 191 12.76 -2.80 -33.57
CA LYS A 191 13.66 -1.76 -33.04
C LYS A 191 13.25 -0.37 -33.53
N SER A 192 13.02 0.54 -32.60
CA SER A 192 12.75 1.94 -32.88
C SER A 192 14.04 2.67 -33.24
N LYS A 193 14.05 3.36 -34.39
CA LYS A 193 15.16 4.27 -34.74
C LYS A 193 15.15 5.58 -33.94
N ILE A 194 14.03 5.90 -33.29
CA ILE A 194 13.85 7.15 -32.52
C ILE A 194 14.33 6.95 -31.09
N SER A 195 13.78 5.95 -30.39
CA SER A 195 14.11 5.69 -28.99
C SER A 195 15.27 4.72 -28.80
N GLY A 196 15.66 3.98 -29.85
CA GLY A 196 16.60 2.86 -29.72
C GLY A 196 16.02 1.64 -28.97
N GLY A 197 14.80 1.74 -28.42
CA GLY A 197 14.09 0.67 -27.72
C GLY A 197 13.28 -0.23 -28.65
N ASP A 198 12.75 -1.31 -28.10
CA ASP A 198 11.82 -2.18 -28.81
C ASP A 198 10.41 -1.57 -28.74
N VAL A 199 9.63 -1.72 -29.82
CA VAL A 199 8.28 -1.17 -29.93
C VAL A 199 7.33 -2.22 -30.47
N ILE A 200 6.23 -2.43 -29.74
CA ILE A 200 5.12 -3.26 -30.15
C ILE A 200 4.23 -2.48 -31.14
N ARG A 201 3.93 -3.07 -32.29
CA ARG A 201 3.00 -2.51 -33.28
C ARG A 201 1.83 -3.46 -33.52
N TYR A 202 0.64 -3.02 -33.13
CA TYR A 202 -0.61 -3.76 -33.32
C TYR A 202 -1.20 -3.54 -34.72
N GLN A 203 -1.66 -4.61 -35.36
CA GLN A 203 -2.41 -4.60 -36.62
C GLN A 203 -3.90 -4.70 -36.29
N THR A 204 -4.53 -3.55 -36.02
CA THR A 204 -5.89 -3.46 -35.49
C THR A 204 -6.98 -3.92 -36.45
N ASP A 205 -6.64 -4.13 -37.72
CA ASP A 205 -7.46 -4.76 -38.76
C ASP A 205 -7.45 -6.30 -38.69
N LYS A 206 -6.60 -6.90 -37.85
CA LYS A 206 -6.41 -8.36 -37.73
C LYS A 206 -6.59 -8.82 -36.28
N PRO A 207 -7.84 -9.00 -35.82
CA PRO A 207 -8.11 -9.55 -34.50
C PRO A 207 -7.52 -10.95 -34.36
N GLU A 208 -6.97 -11.24 -33.18
CA GLU A 208 -6.34 -12.53 -32.86
C GLU A 208 -6.69 -12.93 -31.43
N THR A 209 -6.91 -14.22 -31.20
CA THR A 209 -7.03 -14.76 -29.85
C THR A 209 -5.66 -15.17 -29.35
N TRP A 210 -5.17 -14.51 -28.32
CA TRP A 210 -3.92 -14.86 -27.66
C TRP A 210 -4.17 -15.87 -26.55
N LYS A 211 -3.38 -16.94 -26.51
CA LYS A 211 -3.32 -17.84 -25.36
C LYS A 211 -2.23 -17.36 -24.42
N VAL A 212 -2.62 -16.75 -23.31
CA VAL A 212 -1.69 -16.14 -22.34
C VAL A 212 -1.97 -16.59 -20.92
N PRO A 213 -0.95 -16.62 -20.03
CA PRO A 213 -1.18 -16.98 -18.64
C PRO A 213 -1.96 -15.87 -17.90
N PHE A 214 -2.81 -16.28 -16.98
CA PHE A 214 -3.47 -15.41 -16.02
C PHE A 214 -3.13 -15.86 -14.59
N TYR A 215 -2.49 -14.98 -13.84
CA TYR A 215 -2.02 -15.22 -12.47
C TYR A 215 -3.05 -14.70 -11.46
N GLU A 216 -3.99 -15.56 -11.08
CA GLU A 216 -5.10 -15.18 -10.21
C GLU A 216 -4.81 -15.37 -8.71
N GLU A 217 -3.99 -16.37 -8.36
CA GLU A 217 -3.72 -16.73 -6.97
C GLU A 217 -2.78 -15.71 -6.30
N LEU A 218 -3.19 -15.15 -5.17
CA LEU A 218 -2.44 -14.14 -4.42
C LEU A 218 -1.80 -14.72 -3.15
N GLN A 219 -0.66 -14.17 -2.76
CA GLN A 219 0.02 -14.43 -1.49
C GLN A 219 0.44 -13.11 -0.83
N PRO A 220 0.38 -13.00 0.52
CA PRO A 220 0.89 -11.85 1.23
C PRO A 220 2.39 -11.63 0.99
N THR A 221 2.80 -10.37 0.83
CA THR A 221 4.20 -9.95 0.82
C THR A 221 4.59 -9.22 2.10
N VAL A 222 3.63 -8.53 2.70
CA VAL A 222 3.79 -7.83 3.98
C VAL A 222 2.60 -8.13 4.87
N SER A 223 2.91 -8.57 6.09
CA SER A 223 1.94 -8.73 7.16
C SER A 223 2.39 -7.96 8.39
N VAL A 224 1.44 -7.35 9.08
CA VAL A 224 1.65 -6.62 10.33
C VAL A 224 0.73 -7.19 11.41
N THR A 225 1.12 -7.09 12.67
CA THR A 225 0.20 -7.40 13.78
C THR A 225 -0.49 -6.11 14.17
N ALA A 226 -1.82 -6.02 14.16
CA ALA A 226 -2.51 -4.82 14.63
C ALA A 226 -2.19 -4.54 16.12
N ALA A 227 -2.27 -3.28 16.54
CA ALA A 227 -2.13 -2.92 17.95
C ALA A 227 -3.15 -3.69 18.82
N GLU A 228 -2.82 -4.03 20.07
CA GLU A 228 -3.75 -4.70 20.99
C GLU A 228 -4.77 -3.71 21.58
N GLN A 229 -4.36 -2.46 21.73
CA GLN A 229 -5.15 -1.34 22.25
C GLN A 229 -5.18 -0.19 21.26
N GLY A 230 -4.03 0.17 20.69
CA GLY A 230 -3.93 1.29 19.76
C GLY A 230 -2.54 1.91 19.70
N TYR A 231 -2.50 3.12 19.15
CA TYR A 231 -1.27 3.86 18.89
C TYR A 231 -1.22 5.13 19.73
N PHE A 232 -0.02 5.48 20.20
CA PHE A 232 0.23 6.72 20.94
C PHE A 232 1.12 7.62 20.10
N ILE A 233 0.65 8.84 19.87
CA ILE A 233 1.26 9.82 18.97
C ILE A 233 1.69 11.03 19.81
N PRO A 234 2.97 11.43 19.79
CA PRO A 234 3.40 12.68 20.39
C PRO A 234 2.62 13.88 19.87
N ALA A 235 2.27 14.81 20.74
CA ALA A 235 1.59 16.04 20.33
C ALA A 235 2.38 16.82 19.24
N SER A 236 3.71 16.74 19.24
CA SER A 236 4.58 17.33 18.21
C SER A 236 4.34 16.78 16.80
N GLU A 237 3.86 15.54 16.68
CA GLU A 237 3.53 14.95 15.39
C GLU A 237 2.06 15.15 15.03
N MET A 238 1.20 15.29 16.04
CA MET A 238 -0.25 15.25 15.85
C MET A 238 -0.75 16.36 14.91
N ASP A 239 -0.15 17.55 14.94
CA ASP A 239 -0.58 18.68 14.11
C ASP A 239 -0.53 18.36 12.60
N ALA A 240 0.47 17.60 12.17
CA ALA A 240 0.61 17.18 10.77
C ALA A 240 -0.39 16.07 10.38
N LEU A 241 -0.88 15.30 11.35
CA LEU A 241 -1.68 14.09 11.11
C LEU A 241 -3.18 14.29 11.33
N LYS A 242 -3.57 15.26 12.16
CA LYS A 242 -4.96 15.49 12.56
C LYS A 242 -5.91 15.57 11.36
N SER A 243 -5.55 16.39 10.37
CA SER A 243 -6.34 16.55 9.15
C SER A 243 -6.50 15.25 8.35
N LYS A 244 -5.55 14.33 8.45
CA LYS A 244 -5.59 13.01 7.78
C LYS A 244 -6.51 12.06 8.51
N PHE A 245 -6.45 12.04 9.84
CA PHE A 245 -7.38 11.25 10.63
C PHE A 245 -8.82 11.72 10.45
N ASP A 246 -9.04 13.03 10.46
CA ASP A 246 -10.37 13.63 10.32
C ASP A 246 -10.99 13.26 8.96
N VAL A 247 -10.25 13.38 7.84
CA VAL A 247 -10.79 13.02 6.51
C VAL A 247 -11.03 11.52 6.36
N HIS A 248 -10.30 10.67 7.07
CA HIS A 248 -10.53 9.23 7.05
C HIS A 248 -11.47 8.72 8.15
N GLY A 249 -12.05 9.62 8.95
CA GLY A 249 -12.96 9.27 10.05
C GLY A 249 -12.27 8.42 11.14
N VAL A 250 -10.96 8.57 11.30
CA VAL A 250 -10.19 7.91 12.36
C VAL A 250 -10.41 8.66 13.66
N LYS A 251 -10.90 7.94 14.67
CA LYS A 251 -11.10 8.48 16.02
C LYS A 251 -9.77 8.49 16.77
N TYR A 252 -9.53 9.57 17.50
CA TYR A 252 -8.39 9.76 18.40
C TYR A 252 -8.80 10.66 19.57
N GLN A 253 -8.03 10.63 20.65
CA GLN A 253 -8.28 11.48 21.83
C GLN A 253 -6.97 11.88 22.50
N GLU A 254 -6.97 12.99 23.23
CA GLU A 254 -5.85 13.33 24.12
C GLU A 254 -5.67 12.25 25.19
N TRP A 255 -4.42 11.87 25.44
CA TRP A 255 -4.05 10.92 26.47
C TRP A 255 -3.34 11.64 27.62
N LYS A 256 -4.04 11.79 28.74
CA LYS A 256 -3.56 12.53 29.92
C LYS A 256 -3.01 11.63 31.04
N LYS A 257 -3.08 10.31 30.85
CA LYS A 257 -2.61 9.34 31.84
C LYS A 257 -1.13 9.05 31.60
N LEU A 258 -0.39 8.72 32.66
CA LEU A 258 0.91 8.09 32.49
C LEU A 258 0.72 6.80 31.69
N LEU A 259 1.52 6.64 30.63
CA LEU A 259 1.54 5.38 29.92
C LEU A 259 2.20 4.30 30.79
N PRO A 260 1.79 3.03 30.63
CA PRO A 260 2.51 1.92 31.25
C PRO A 260 3.98 1.93 30.81
N GLU A 261 4.88 1.42 31.66
CA GLU A 261 6.33 1.39 31.39
C GLU A 261 6.72 0.62 30.10
N LYS A 262 5.83 -0.20 29.55
CA LYS A 262 6.10 -1.03 28.37
C LYS A 262 5.19 -0.62 27.20
N VAL A 263 5.80 -0.10 26.16
CA VAL A 263 5.21 0.12 24.84
C VAL A 263 6.09 -0.53 23.78
N LYS A 264 5.51 -0.80 22.61
CA LYS A 264 6.27 -1.23 21.44
C LYS A 264 6.79 0.00 20.69
N VAL A 265 8.07 0.00 20.35
CA VAL A 265 8.77 1.00 19.54
C VAL A 265 9.22 0.32 18.25
N PHE A 266 9.00 0.98 17.10
CA PHE A 266 9.51 0.49 15.83
C PHE A 266 10.88 1.12 15.54
N ARG A 267 11.87 0.28 15.25
CA ARG A 267 13.19 0.71 14.78
C ARG A 267 13.48 0.13 13.41
N ALA A 268 13.82 0.99 12.47
CA ALA A 268 14.19 0.58 11.13
C ALA A 268 15.64 0.07 11.11
N THR A 269 15.82 -1.14 10.59
CA THR A 269 17.14 -1.70 10.23
C THR A 269 17.60 -1.18 8.88
N LYS A 270 16.66 -0.80 8.01
CA LYS A 270 16.91 -0.14 6.72
C LYS A 270 15.88 0.95 6.50
N ALA A 271 16.32 2.10 5.99
CA ALA A 271 15.47 3.21 5.59
C ALA A 271 15.97 3.73 4.24
N GLN A 272 15.08 3.85 3.27
CA GLN A 272 15.42 4.27 1.91
C GLN A 272 14.43 5.33 1.42
N HIS A 273 14.91 6.56 1.34
CA HIS A 273 14.19 7.65 0.71
C HIS A 273 14.15 7.46 -0.82
N ALA A 274 13.03 7.80 -1.44
CA ALA A 274 12.92 7.85 -2.88
C ALA A 274 13.83 8.95 -3.45
N ALA A 275 14.46 8.67 -4.59
CA ALA A 275 15.37 9.59 -5.28
C ALA A 275 14.63 10.80 -5.89
N SER A 276 13.33 10.66 -6.14
CA SER A 276 12.45 11.69 -6.68
C SER A 276 11.17 11.81 -5.86
N SER A 277 10.52 12.96 -5.96
CA SER A 277 9.20 13.16 -5.36
C SER A 277 8.12 12.40 -6.11
N PHE A 278 7.11 11.93 -5.38
CA PHE A 278 5.86 11.40 -5.90
C PHE A 278 4.70 12.20 -5.29
N GLU A 279 3.85 12.80 -6.13
CA GLU A 279 2.72 13.65 -5.69
C GLU A 279 3.16 14.78 -4.71
N GLY A 280 4.35 15.34 -4.92
CA GLY A 280 4.91 16.41 -4.09
C GLY A 280 5.57 15.95 -2.78
N ARG A 281 5.71 14.64 -2.55
CA ARG A 281 6.33 14.08 -1.34
C ARG A 281 7.54 13.21 -1.67
N GLN A 282 8.57 13.24 -0.82
CA GLN A 282 9.64 12.26 -0.87
C GLN A 282 9.23 11.05 -0.04
N THR A 283 8.90 9.94 -0.72
CA THR A 283 8.46 8.71 -0.04
C THR A 283 9.64 7.99 0.63
N LEU A 284 9.32 7.14 1.62
CA LEU A 284 10.29 6.42 2.43
C LEU A 284 9.86 4.95 2.58
N THR A 285 10.73 4.01 2.21
CA THR A 285 10.54 2.58 2.53
C THR A 285 11.45 2.18 3.68
N VAL A 286 10.95 1.33 4.57
CA VAL A 286 11.71 0.84 5.73
C VAL A 286 11.59 -0.67 5.88
N ASP A 287 12.67 -1.29 6.37
CA ASP A 287 12.65 -2.61 7.00
C ASP A 287 12.86 -2.40 8.50
N GLY A 288 12.19 -3.17 9.35
CA GLY A 288 12.32 -3.05 10.80
C GLY A 288 11.28 -3.85 11.56
N GLU A 289 11.28 -3.69 12.88
CA GLU A 289 10.38 -4.42 13.75
C GLU A 289 9.95 -3.61 14.98
N TRP A 290 8.79 -3.96 15.51
CA TRP A 290 8.27 -3.46 16.78
C TRP A 290 8.88 -4.26 17.94
N LYS A 291 9.57 -3.61 18.87
CA LYS A 291 10.10 -4.23 20.11
C LYS A 291 9.53 -3.56 21.34
N GLU A 292 9.31 -4.35 22.39
CA GLU A 292 9.07 -3.77 23.71
C GLU A 292 10.33 -3.03 24.17
N GLU A 293 10.19 -1.75 24.44
CA GLU A 293 11.28 -0.92 24.98
C GLU A 293 10.79 -0.19 26.22
N LYS A 294 11.64 -0.14 27.26
CA LYS A 294 11.45 0.81 28.36
C LYS A 294 11.96 2.16 27.88
N THR A 295 11.05 3.08 27.60
CA THR A 295 11.38 4.42 27.09
C THR A 295 10.61 5.47 27.86
N GLU A 296 11.24 6.63 28.11
CA GLU A 296 10.53 7.78 28.61
C GLU A 296 9.61 8.32 27.51
N LEU A 297 8.31 8.33 27.80
CA LEU A 297 7.31 8.77 26.84
C LEU A 297 7.03 10.27 27.02
N PRO A 298 6.79 11.02 25.93
CA PRO A 298 6.40 12.42 26.02
C PRO A 298 5.17 12.60 26.91
N LYS A 299 5.11 13.69 27.68
CA LYS A 299 4.00 13.97 28.61
C LYS A 299 2.66 14.25 27.91
N ASN A 300 2.70 14.68 26.65
CA ASN A 300 1.52 15.05 25.86
C ASN A 300 1.38 14.12 24.66
N LEU A 301 0.43 13.20 24.74
CA LEU A 301 0.18 12.18 23.73
C LEU A 301 -1.27 12.23 23.26
N PHE A 302 -1.49 11.78 22.04
CA PHE A 302 -2.80 11.40 21.52
C PHE A 302 -2.87 9.88 21.42
N PHE A 303 -4.02 9.31 21.74
CA PHE A 303 -4.30 7.89 21.61
C PHE A 303 -5.27 7.65 20.45
N VAL A 304 -4.86 6.81 19.51
CA VAL A 304 -5.67 6.31 18.41
C VAL A 304 -6.07 4.87 18.74
N PRO A 305 -7.28 4.63 19.26
CA PRO A 305 -7.73 3.27 19.61
C PRO A 305 -7.80 2.38 18.37
N ILE A 306 -7.38 1.12 18.47
CA ILE A 306 -7.61 0.14 17.40
C ILE A 306 -9.07 -0.36 17.39
N ASP A 307 -9.75 -0.28 18.53
CA ASP A 307 -11.16 -0.68 18.68
C ASP A 307 -12.08 0.40 18.12
N GLN A 308 -12.13 0.48 16.80
CA GLN A 308 -13.01 1.38 16.07
C GLN A 308 -13.33 0.80 14.69
N ARG A 309 -14.44 1.24 14.11
CA ARG A 309 -14.89 0.83 12.77
C ARG A 309 -13.80 0.92 11.69
N ASN A 310 -12.97 1.98 11.74
CA ASN A 310 -11.91 2.22 10.75
C ASN A 310 -10.56 1.58 11.12
N ALA A 311 -10.55 0.51 11.93
CA ALA A 311 -9.32 -0.10 12.42
C ALA A 311 -8.32 -0.51 11.31
N MET A 312 -8.82 -1.08 10.21
CA MET A 312 -7.98 -1.42 9.04
C MET A 312 -7.33 -0.17 8.43
N MET A 313 -8.06 0.95 8.35
CA MET A 313 -7.49 2.23 7.92
C MET A 313 -6.40 2.72 8.88
N VAL A 314 -6.62 2.57 10.20
CA VAL A 314 -5.60 2.92 11.21
C VAL A 314 -4.33 2.09 11.01
N VAL A 315 -4.46 0.78 10.75
CA VAL A 315 -3.33 -0.10 10.42
C VAL A 315 -2.59 0.40 9.18
N HIS A 316 -3.31 0.70 8.09
CA HIS A 316 -2.69 1.18 6.86
C HIS A 316 -2.02 2.55 7.00
N LEU A 317 -2.53 3.43 7.87
CA LEU A 317 -1.95 4.76 8.10
C LEU A 317 -0.75 4.73 9.06
N LEU A 318 -0.78 3.90 10.11
CA LEU A 318 0.17 3.99 11.23
C LEU A 318 1.18 2.86 11.31
N GLU A 319 0.97 1.71 10.66
CA GLU A 319 1.99 0.67 10.60
C GLU A 319 3.09 1.03 9.60
N PRO A 320 4.38 1.13 10.01
CA PRO A 320 5.46 1.59 9.15
C PRO A 320 5.63 0.79 7.86
N LEU A 321 5.34 -0.51 7.90
CA LEU A 321 5.51 -1.43 6.77
C LEU A 321 4.30 -1.45 5.81
N ALA A 322 3.20 -0.76 6.12
CA ALA A 322 2.04 -0.71 5.23
C ALA A 322 2.35 0.14 3.97
N PRO A 323 1.83 -0.24 2.77
CA PRO A 323 2.21 0.37 1.49
C PRO A 323 1.77 1.84 1.29
N ASP A 324 0.93 2.34 2.18
CA ASP A 324 0.33 3.68 2.18
C ASP A 324 0.40 4.35 3.56
N SER A 325 1.34 3.92 4.41
CA SER A 325 1.49 4.51 5.73
C SER A 325 1.91 5.98 5.64
N LEU A 326 1.59 6.75 6.68
CA LEU A 326 2.08 8.12 6.82
C LEU A 326 3.62 8.16 6.82
N LEU A 327 4.27 7.08 7.26
CA LEU A 327 5.70 6.89 7.11
C LEU A 327 6.12 6.72 5.65
N TYR A 328 5.41 5.89 4.88
CA TYR A 328 5.65 5.74 3.43
C TYR A 328 5.56 7.08 2.70
N TRP A 329 4.56 7.89 3.05
CA TRP A 329 4.34 9.24 2.49
C TRP A 329 5.26 10.33 3.06
N GLY A 330 6.26 9.93 3.85
CA GLY A 330 7.35 10.79 4.30
C GLY A 330 7.00 11.80 5.39
N PHE A 331 5.89 11.62 6.11
CA PHE A 331 5.52 12.50 7.23
C PHE A 331 6.53 12.44 8.40
N PHE A 332 7.38 11.42 8.41
CA PHE A 332 8.35 11.17 9.48
C PHE A 332 9.80 11.13 8.99
N ASN A 333 10.12 11.57 7.76
CA ASN A 333 11.47 11.48 7.18
C ASN A 333 12.56 12.01 8.11
N ARG A 334 12.28 13.10 8.84
CA ARG A 334 13.20 13.70 9.82
C ARG A 334 13.71 12.77 10.94
N PHE A 335 13.06 11.63 11.18
CA PHE A 335 13.51 10.60 12.13
C PHE A 335 14.38 9.52 11.48
N PHE A 336 14.42 9.47 10.15
CA PHE A 336 15.18 8.53 9.32
C PHE A 336 16.29 9.24 8.53
N GLU A 337 16.58 10.49 8.91
CA GLU A 337 17.66 11.30 8.39
C GLU A 337 18.76 11.41 9.46
N GLN A 338 19.97 10.99 9.10
CA GLN A 338 21.12 11.19 9.97
C GLN A 338 21.57 12.64 9.87
N LYS A 339 21.58 13.35 11.00
CA LYS A 339 21.97 14.76 11.07
C LYS A 339 23.40 14.94 11.54
N GLU A 340 23.78 14.16 12.54
CA GLU A 340 25.08 14.24 13.18
C GLU A 340 25.98 13.09 12.72
N TYR A 341 27.27 13.37 12.62
CA TYR A 341 28.29 12.37 12.33
C TYR A 341 29.56 12.71 13.12
N MET A 342 30.39 11.68 13.33
CA MET A 342 31.69 11.85 13.95
C MET A 342 32.74 11.93 12.84
N GLU A 343 33.49 13.03 12.80
CA GLU A 343 34.62 13.19 11.87
C GLU A 343 35.65 12.08 12.07
N ASP A 344 36.28 11.61 10.99
CA ASP A 344 37.15 10.42 11.00
C ASP A 344 38.28 10.50 12.04
N TYR A 345 38.86 11.69 12.24
CA TYR A 345 39.93 11.89 13.23
C TYR A 345 39.43 11.79 14.67
N VAL A 346 38.19 12.22 14.94
CA VAL A 346 37.56 12.05 16.27
C VAL A 346 37.16 10.58 16.45
N ALA A 347 36.64 9.94 15.40
CA ALA A 347 36.21 8.56 15.43
C ALA A 347 37.37 7.59 15.72
N GLU A 348 38.56 7.87 15.17
CA GLU A 348 39.79 7.12 15.45
C GLU A 348 40.17 7.17 16.94
N ASP A 349 40.18 8.35 17.54
CA ASP A 349 40.55 8.53 18.95
C ASP A 349 39.51 7.90 19.89
N VAL A 350 38.22 8.10 19.59
CA VAL A 350 37.10 7.47 20.32
C VAL A 350 37.17 5.95 20.21
N ALA A 351 37.41 5.41 19.02
CA ALA A 351 37.53 3.98 18.80
C ALA A 351 38.66 3.36 19.63
N LYS A 352 39.85 3.99 19.65
CA LYS A 352 40.98 3.56 20.49
C LYS A 352 40.60 3.54 21.96
N GLN A 353 40.03 4.63 22.46
CA GLN A 353 39.62 4.72 23.87
C GLN A 353 38.58 3.65 24.22
N MET A 354 37.60 3.41 23.36
CA MET A 354 36.55 2.40 23.59
C MET A 354 37.12 0.97 23.57
N LEU A 355 38.07 0.68 22.69
CA LEU A 355 38.75 -0.62 22.64
C LEU A 355 39.63 -0.88 23.88
N GLU A 356 40.28 0.14 24.42
CA GLU A 356 41.10 0.02 25.64
C GLU A 356 40.26 -0.09 26.92
N SER A 357 39.13 0.63 26.96
CA SER A 357 38.30 0.76 28.16
C SER A 357 37.20 -0.29 28.30
N ASP A 358 36.74 -0.90 27.20
CA ASP A 358 35.63 -1.86 27.20
C ASP A 358 35.99 -3.14 26.42
N GLN A 359 36.24 -4.22 27.17
CA GLN A 359 36.59 -5.53 26.60
C GLN A 359 35.46 -6.15 25.77
N GLN A 360 34.18 -5.84 26.08
CA GLN A 360 33.05 -6.34 25.30
C GLN A 360 32.99 -5.67 23.93
N ILE A 361 33.22 -4.35 23.88
CA ILE A 361 33.28 -3.63 22.59
C ILE A 361 34.44 -4.13 21.73
N ALA A 362 35.59 -4.43 22.35
CA ALA A 362 36.71 -5.03 21.65
C ALA A 362 36.37 -6.42 21.08
N ALA A 363 35.72 -7.29 21.86
CA ALA A 363 35.28 -8.60 21.41
C ALA A 363 34.24 -8.50 20.27
N ASP A 364 33.22 -7.65 20.43
CA ASP A 364 32.19 -7.39 19.40
C ASP A 364 32.82 -6.91 18.09
N PHE A 365 33.80 -6.00 18.17
CA PHE A 365 34.49 -5.49 16.99
C PHE A 365 35.29 -6.56 16.27
N GLN A 366 36.04 -7.40 17.00
CA GLN A 366 36.78 -8.53 16.43
C GLN A 366 35.86 -9.55 15.77
N GLU A 367 34.70 -9.82 16.36
CA GLU A 367 33.69 -10.66 15.72
C GLU A 367 33.18 -10.02 14.43
N LYS A 368 32.88 -8.72 14.47
CA LYS A 368 32.36 -8.00 13.30
C LYS A 368 33.39 -7.90 12.16
N LEU A 369 34.68 -7.91 12.44
CA LEU A 369 35.76 -7.97 11.43
C LEU A 369 35.77 -9.27 10.61
N LYS A 370 35.06 -10.32 11.04
CA LYS A 370 34.90 -11.55 10.23
C LYS A 370 33.95 -11.35 9.04
N ASP A 371 33.12 -10.31 9.06
CA ASP A 371 32.28 -9.89 7.93
C ASP A 371 33.15 -9.10 6.93
N GLU A 372 33.40 -9.69 5.76
CA GLU A 372 34.28 -9.13 4.73
C GLU A 372 33.82 -7.75 4.25
N ALA A 373 32.51 -7.53 4.15
CA ALA A 373 31.94 -6.26 3.69
C ALA A 373 32.05 -5.15 4.75
N PHE A 374 32.18 -5.52 6.02
CA PHE A 374 32.49 -4.61 7.12
C PHE A 374 34.00 -4.35 7.21
N ALA A 375 34.83 -5.40 7.15
CA ALA A 375 36.27 -5.31 7.30
C ALA A 375 36.94 -4.41 6.25
N LYS A 376 36.40 -4.40 5.03
CA LYS A 376 36.92 -3.61 3.89
C LYS A 376 36.42 -2.15 3.85
N ASP A 377 35.56 -1.74 4.78
CA ASP A 377 34.90 -0.43 4.73
C ASP A 377 35.24 0.39 5.99
N ALA A 378 36.15 1.35 5.84
CA ALA A 378 36.62 2.19 6.94
C ALA A 378 35.48 2.96 7.62
N ASN A 379 34.52 3.47 6.83
CA ASN A 379 33.38 4.23 7.34
C ASN A 379 32.47 3.34 8.20
N LYS A 380 32.21 2.10 7.78
CA LYS A 380 31.43 1.15 8.60
C LYS A 380 32.14 0.83 9.92
N ARG A 381 33.47 0.73 9.91
CA ARG A 381 34.27 0.46 11.12
C ARG A 381 34.20 1.62 12.11
N PHE A 382 34.36 2.86 11.67
CA PHE A 382 34.17 4.03 12.54
C PHE A 382 32.73 4.15 13.01
N ARG A 383 31.75 3.90 12.12
CA ARG A 383 30.34 3.92 12.48
C ARG A 383 30.01 2.94 13.61
N PHE A 384 30.64 1.76 13.66
CA PHE A 384 30.44 0.81 14.75
C PHE A 384 30.74 1.40 16.13
N PHE A 385 31.83 2.16 16.26
CA PHE A 385 32.18 2.83 17.52
C PHE A 385 31.27 4.02 17.78
N TYR A 386 31.01 4.83 16.76
CA TYR A 386 30.13 5.99 16.90
C TYR A 386 28.74 5.57 17.42
N GLN A 387 28.17 4.48 16.92
CA GLN A 387 26.87 3.95 17.36
C GLN A 387 26.83 3.49 18.82
N LYS A 388 27.98 3.25 19.45
CA LYS A 388 28.11 2.88 20.85
C LYS A 388 28.56 4.05 21.74
N HIS A 389 28.90 5.19 21.15
CA HIS A 389 29.32 6.39 21.86
C HIS A 389 28.12 7.16 22.41
N SER A 390 28.30 7.90 23.50
CA SER A 390 27.23 8.65 24.19
C SER A 390 26.63 9.79 23.35
N SER A 391 27.31 10.22 22.28
CA SER A 391 26.82 11.23 21.34
C SER A 391 26.02 10.66 20.17
N TRP A 392 25.80 9.35 20.13
CA TRP A 392 24.93 8.73 19.14
C TRP A 392 23.49 9.18 19.34
N ASP A 393 22.82 9.58 18.24
CA ASP A 393 21.39 9.85 18.27
C ASP A 393 20.62 8.52 18.34
N ASP A 394 20.19 8.16 19.54
CA ASP A 394 19.38 6.98 19.81
C ASP A 394 17.95 7.06 19.24
N HIS A 395 17.54 8.22 18.71
CA HIS A 395 16.30 8.41 17.97
C HIS A 395 16.45 8.22 16.46
N TYR A 396 17.68 8.11 15.94
CA TYR A 396 17.88 7.82 14.52
C TYR A 396 17.26 6.48 14.13
N ASN A 397 16.50 6.46 13.03
CA ASN A 397 15.72 5.33 12.54
C ASN A 397 14.65 4.80 13.52
N ARG A 398 14.24 5.62 14.49
CA ARG A 398 13.17 5.29 15.44
C ARG A 398 11.87 5.96 15.01
N TYR A 399 10.81 5.18 14.84
CA TYR A 399 9.49 5.70 14.55
C TYR A 399 8.92 6.44 15.78
N PRO A 400 8.36 7.66 15.64
CA PRO A 400 7.89 8.43 16.79
C PRO A 400 6.55 7.98 17.38
N ILE A 401 5.83 7.10 16.67
CA ILE A 401 4.55 6.58 17.16
C ILE A 401 4.81 5.29 17.92
N PHE A 402 4.18 5.18 19.09
CA PHE A 402 4.24 4.01 19.95
C PHE A 402 3.01 3.14 19.74
N LYS A 403 3.16 1.85 20.02
CA LYS A 403 2.10 0.87 19.84
C LYS A 403 1.90 0.07 21.10
N ARG A 404 0.64 -0.24 21.41
CA ARG A 404 0.28 -1.22 22.43
C ARG A 404 -0.76 -2.15 21.87
#